data_AF-A0A379WGQ9-F1
#
_entry.id   AF-A0A379WGQ9-F1
#
_cell.length_a   1.000
_cell.length_b   1.000
_cell.length_c   1.000
_cell.angle_alpha   90.00
_cell.angle_beta   90.00
_cell.angle_gamma   90.00
#
_symmetry.space_group_name_H-M   'P 1'
#
loop_
_entity.id
_entity.type
_entity.pdbx_description
1 polymer ?
#
loop_
_entity_poly.entity_id
_entity_poly.type
_entity_poly.pdbx_seq_one_letter_code
_entity_poly.pdbx_strand_id
1 'polypeptide(L)' 'MMGDQALIRVSAAIRDAVRSRDVVCRFGGEEFLVLLTTAEPQQARATAERIRQEVYDLKIPHMFNESVATNVTVSIGIAP' A
#
# COMPACT_ATOMS: atom_id res chain seq x y z
N MET A 1 -4.99 18.88 -4.78
CA MET A 1 -4.81 17.90 -5.88
C MET A 1 -5.25 16.53 -5.33
N MET A 2 -6.28 15.89 -5.87
CA MET A 2 -6.86 14.66 -5.27
C MET A 2 -5.87 13.48 -5.24
N GLY A 3 -4.92 13.42 -6.19
CA GLY A 3 -3.85 12.42 -6.20
C GLY A 3 -2.95 12.49 -4.96
N ASP A 4 -2.53 13.68 -4.52
CA ASP A 4 -1.70 13.82 -3.31
C ASP A 4 -2.43 13.33 -2.06
N GLN A 5 -3.73 13.60 -1.95
CA GLN A 5 -4.53 13.12 -0.82
C GLN A 5 -4.63 11.59 -0.83
N ALA A 6 -4.79 10.98 -2.02
CA ALA A 6 -4.74 9.53 -2.14
C ALA A 6 -3.38 8.98 -1.70
N LEU A 7 -2.27 9.55 -2.17
CA LEU A 7 -0.92 9.13 -1.81
C LEU A 7 -0.64 9.27 -0.30
N ILE A 8 -1.08 10.37 0.32
CA ILE A 8 -0.95 10.56 1.78
C ILE A 8 -1.71 9.46 2.53
N ARG A 9 -2.96 9.18 2.15
CA ARG A 9 -3.78 8.15 2.81
C ARG A 9 -3.22 6.75 2.60
N VAL A 10 -2.76 6.42 1.39
CA VAL A 10 -2.10 5.14 1.08
C VAL A 10 -0.81 5.00 1.90
N SER A 11 0.03 6.04 1.96
CA SER A 11 1.28 6.00 2.73
C SER A 11 1.04 5.76 4.23
N ALA A 12 -0.04 6.34 4.78
CA ALA A 12 -0.43 6.13 6.16
C ALA A 12 -0.86 4.68 6.40
N ALA A 13 -1.71 4.11 5.53
CA ALA A 13 -2.11 2.71 5.64
C ALA A 13 -0.92 1.76 5.52
N ILE A 14 0.02 1.98 4.59
CA ILE A 14 1.22 1.14 4.49
C ILE A 14 2.06 1.20 5.77
N ARG A 15 2.25 2.40 6.35
CA ARG A 15 3.02 2.57 7.58
C ARG A 15 2.34 1.95 8.79
N ASP A 16 1.04 2.18 8.95
CA ASP A 16 0.25 1.63 10.06
C ASP A 16 0.15 0.11 9.93
N ALA A 17 0.30 -0.40 8.70
CA ALA A 17 0.39 -1.80 8.48
C ALA A 17 1.72 -2.37 9.03
N VAL A 18 2.88 -1.82 8.72
CA VAL A 18 4.16 -2.51 9.03
C VAL A 18 4.63 -2.33 10.48
N ARG A 19 5.67 -3.05 10.90
CA ARG A 19 6.25 -2.86 12.24
C ARG A 19 7.08 -1.57 12.24
N SER A 20 7.26 -0.97 13.42
CA SER A 20 8.03 0.28 13.58
C SER A 20 9.49 0.20 13.10
N ARG A 21 10.07 -1.00 13.02
CA ARG A 21 11.43 -1.25 12.55
C ARG A 21 11.52 -1.52 11.04
N ASP A 22 10.39 -1.75 10.38
CA ASP A 22 10.35 -1.94 8.94
C ASP A 22 10.40 -0.57 8.25
N VAL A 23 10.99 -0.51 7.07
CA VAL A 23 11.16 0.75 6.34
C VAL A 23 10.10 0.86 5.25
N VAL A 24 9.38 1.97 5.25
CA VAL A 24 8.46 2.34 4.17
C VAL A 24 9.03 3.55 3.45
N CYS A 25 9.18 3.46 2.12
CA CYS A 25 9.58 4.61 1.31
C CYS A 25 8.74 4.74 0.05
N ARG A 26 8.64 5.97 -0.44
CA ARG A 26 8.11 6.27 -1.77
C ARG A 26 9.25 6.13 -2.76
N PHE A 27 9.19 5.13 -3.62
CA PHE A 27 10.22 4.83 -4.61
C PHE A 27 10.07 5.69 -5.86
N GLY A 28 8.82 5.92 -6.27
CA GLY A 28 8.48 6.68 -7.48
C GLY A 28 7.27 7.59 -7.30
N GLY A 29 6.64 7.97 -8.41
CA GLY A 29 5.44 8.82 -8.40
C GLY A 29 4.30 8.21 -7.58
N GLU A 30 3.94 6.97 -7.86
CA GLU A 30 2.87 6.23 -7.16
C GLU A 30 3.36 4.89 -6.57
N GLU A 31 4.67 4.67 -6.62
CA GLU A 31 5.30 3.42 -6.20
C GLU A 31 5.85 3.53 -4.77
N PHE A 32 5.56 2.52 -3.96
CA PHE A 32 6.05 2.38 -2.59
C PHE A 32 6.87 1.09 -2.45
N LEU A 33 7.91 1.15 -1.63
CA LEU A 33 8.73 0.00 -1.26
C LEU A 33 8.65 -0.19 0.26
N VAL A 34 8.56 -1.46 0.67
CA VAL A 34 8.56 -1.87 2.08
C VAL A 34 9.72 -2.84 2.29
N LEU A 35 10.65 -2.49 3.17
CA LEU A 35 11.74 -3.37 3.59
C LEU A 35 11.38 -4.00 4.92
N LEU A 36 11.10 -5.31 4.90
CA LEU A 36 10.77 -6.08 6.09
C LEU A 36 12.03 -6.61 6.75
N THR A 37 12.23 -6.26 8.01
CA THR A 37 13.41 -6.68 8.78
C THR A 37 13.16 -8.04 9.44
N THR A 38 13.99 -9.03 9.07
CA THR A 38 13.91 -10.39 9.62
C THR A 38 12.51 -10.99 9.44
N ALA A 39 12.09 -11.14 8.17
CA ALA A 39 10.80 -11.71 7.82
C ALA A 39 10.96 -13.02 7.04
N GLU A 40 10.26 -14.06 7.49
CA GLU A 40 10.10 -15.27 6.70
C GLU A 40 9.12 -15.02 5.52
N PRO A 41 9.20 -15.78 4.42
CA PRO A 41 8.35 -15.58 3.25
C PRO A 41 6.84 -15.53 3.56
N GLN A 42 6.37 -16.31 4.53
CA GLN A 42 4.98 -16.33 4.98
C GLN A 42 4.60 -15.01 5.68
N GLN A 43 5.49 -14.45 6.49
CA GLN A 43 5.28 -13.17 7.17
C GLN A 43 5.27 -12.01 6.17
N ALA A 44 6.13 -12.07 5.14
CA ALA A 44 6.15 -11.10 4.06
C ALA A 44 4.82 -11.11 3.27
N ARG A 45 4.31 -12.29 2.93
CA ARG A 45 3.01 -12.45 2.27
C ARG A 45 1.85 -11.94 3.13
N ALA A 46 1.84 -12.27 4.42
CA ALA A 46 0.81 -11.79 5.35
C ALA A 46 0.84 -10.26 5.49
N THR A 47 2.02 -9.66 5.51
CA THR A 47 2.19 -8.20 5.56
C THR A 47 1.70 -7.54 4.28
N ALA A 48 2.07 -8.08 3.11
CA ALA A 48 1.58 -7.59 1.82
C ALA A 48 0.06 -7.66 1.73
N GLU A 49 -0.55 -8.79 2.08
CA GLU A 49 -2.01 -8.95 2.00
C GLU A 49 -2.75 -7.97 2.92
N ARG A 50 -2.20 -7.74 4.10
CA ARG A 50 -2.77 -6.77 5.03
C ARG A 50 -2.65 -5.34 4.52
N ILE A 51 -1.50 -4.95 3.95
CA ILE A 51 -1.36 -3.65 3.27
C ILE A 51 -2.41 -3.52 2.15
N ARG A 52 -2.56 -4.55 1.32
CA ARG A 52 -3.52 -4.58 0.21
C ARG A 52 -4.95 -4.35 0.71
N GLN A 53 -5.32 -5.02 1.80
CA GLN A 53 -6.65 -4.92 2.38
C GLN A 53 -6.88 -3.57 3.07
N GLU A 54 -5.93 -3.07 3.85
CA GLU A 54 -6.04 -1.76 4.52
C GLU A 54 -6.20 -0.63 3.50
N VAL A 55 -5.46 -0.66 2.39
CA VAL A 55 -5.62 0.33 1.31
C VAL A 55 -6.99 0.23 0.65
N TYR A 56 -7.48 -0.97 0.38
CA TYR A 56 -8.82 -1.18 -0.19
C TYR A 56 -9.91 -0.61 0.73
N ASP A 57 -9.78 -0.81 2.04
CA ASP A 57 -10.75 -0.38 3.04
C ASP A 57 -10.77 1.13 3.27
N LEU A 58 -9.77 1.88 2.80
CA LEU A 58 -9.79 3.35 2.78
C LEU A 58 -10.91 3.91 1.89
N LYS A 59 -11.41 3.13 0.92
CA LYS A 59 -12.47 3.54 -0.03
C LYS A 59 -12.19 4.92 -0.63
N ILE A 60 -10.95 5.15 -1.07
CA ILE A 60 -10.56 6.41 -1.71
C ILE A 60 -11.23 6.44 -3.09
N PRO A 61 -12.12 7.40 -3.39
CA PRO A 61 -12.85 7.42 -4.66
C PRO A 61 -11.92 7.57 -5.85
N HIS A 62 -12.12 6.74 -6.88
CA HIS A 62 -11.43 6.85 -8.17
C HIS A 62 -12.42 7.33 -9.24
N MET A 63 -12.62 8.65 -9.32
CA MET A 63 -13.68 9.30 -10.09
C MET A 63 -13.42 9.37 -11.62
N PHE A 64 -12.31 8.81 -12.11
CA PHE A 64 -11.92 8.94 -13.52
C PHE A 64 -12.47 7.83 -14.42
N ASN A 65 -12.81 6.66 -13.88
CA ASN A 65 -13.32 5.55 -14.68
C ASN A 65 -14.14 4.54 -13.85
N GLU A 66 -15.47 4.72 -13.82
CA GLU A 66 -16.39 3.84 -13.10
C GLU A 66 -16.42 2.40 -13.65
N SER A 67 -15.98 2.19 -14.88
CA SER A 67 -15.97 0.88 -15.53
C SER A 67 -14.80 -0.02 -15.10
N VAL A 68 -13.80 0.52 -14.40
CA VAL A 68 -12.58 -0.22 -14.00
C VAL A 68 -12.53 -0.44 -12.49
N ALA A 69 -12.59 0.63 -11.71
CA ALA A 69 -12.63 0.55 -10.25
C ALA A 69 -13.22 1.84 -9.68
N THR A 70 -14.11 1.69 -8.70
CA THR A 70 -14.72 2.83 -8.00
C THR A 70 -13.81 3.37 -6.89
N ASN A 71 -12.81 2.60 -6.46
CA ASN A 71 -11.89 2.95 -5.40
C ASN A 71 -10.43 2.63 -5.78
N VAL A 72 -9.48 3.34 -5.18
CA VAL A 72 -8.04 3.06 -5.29
C VAL A 72 -7.70 1.69 -4.70
N THR A 73 -6.89 0.91 -5.41
CA THR A 73 -6.36 -0.39 -4.97
C THR A 73 -4.84 -0.45 -5.21
N VAL A 74 -4.16 -1.46 -4.65
CA VAL A 74 -2.72 -1.68 -4.86
C VAL A 74 -2.42 -3.12 -5.27
N SER A 75 -1.37 -3.27 -6.06
CA SER A 75 -0.74 -4.56 -6.41
C SER A 75 0.62 -4.62 -5.75
N ILE A 76 1.01 -5.77 -5.20
CA ILE A 76 2.24 -5.91 -4.41
C ILE A 76 3.05 -7.11 -4.91
N GLY A 77 4.30 -6.84 -5.31
CA GLY A 77 5.32 -7.86 -5.55
C GLY A 77 6.17 -8.09 -4.31
N ILE A 78 6.64 -9.32 -4.11
CA ILE A 78 7.48 -9.70 -2.96
C ILE A 78 8.75 -10.38 -3.49
N ALA A 79 9.90 -9.97 -2.96
CA ALA A 79 11.20 -10.57 -3.24
C ALA A 79 12.02 -10.73 -1.94
N PRO A 80 12.84 -11.79 -1.80
CA PRO A 80 13.72 -12.00 -0.66
C PRO A 80 15.00 -11.16 -0.70
#